data_AF-A0A5E7PA77-F1
#
_entry.id   AF-A0A5E7PA77-F1
#
_cell.length_a   1.000
_cell.length_b   1.000
_cell.length_c   1.000
_cell.angle_alpha   90.00
_cell.angle_beta   90.00
_cell.angle_gamma   90.00
#
_symmetry.space_group_name_H-M   'P 1'
#
loop_
_entity.id
_entity.type
_entity.pdbx_description
1 polymer ?
#
loop_
_entity_poly.entity_id
_entity_poly.type
_entity_poly.pdbx_seq_one_letter_code
_entity_poly.pdbx_strand_id
1 'polypeptide(L)'
;MFDLTKTPLFVAATKPEPKAAPAIEPVHEVKPVAKLPSANQVELEGLKAGLVPVAELVAADPKVIEAKKDLAMELAREAKAKVLQVEIPKQVAEWRAEHPWQAALHDKGVKKSSELERAEQAIAQAQLTLRNASGAQRMREEDLSRAERRVSDMVYQERRPVTSRIEALEAAVRLEMAPEPLEQEKAPIVGSPGRRWSPLGGLDDADRGPEASDDYGMDF
;
A
#
# COMPACT_ATOMS: atom_id res chain seq x y z
N MET A 1 10.56 82.42 -22.15
CA MET A 1 10.79 82.95 -23.52
C MET A 1 12.25 83.35 -23.62
N PHE A 2 12.88 83.01 -24.75
CA PHE A 2 14.29 83.25 -25.14
C PHE A 2 15.34 82.43 -24.34
N ASP A 3 16.37 81.83 -24.93
CA ASP A 3 16.77 81.74 -26.33
C ASP A 3 17.74 80.55 -26.51
N LEU A 4 17.63 79.84 -27.62
CA LEU A 4 18.65 78.94 -28.16
C LEU A 4 19.30 79.72 -29.31
N THR A 5 20.58 80.07 -29.22
CA THR A 5 21.52 80.11 -30.37
C THR A 5 22.88 80.68 -29.97
N LYS A 6 23.93 79.82 -30.01
CA LYS A 6 25.21 80.02 -30.74
C LYS A 6 26.36 79.20 -30.13
N THR A 7 26.66 78.10 -30.80
CA THR A 7 27.99 77.46 -30.97
C THR A 7 28.97 78.40 -31.72
N PRO A 8 30.26 78.06 -31.98
CA PRO A 8 31.07 76.86 -31.64
C PRO A 8 32.49 77.19 -31.12
N LEU A 9 33.26 76.17 -30.68
CA LEU A 9 34.54 75.75 -31.33
C LEU A 9 35.37 74.85 -30.42
N PHE A 10 35.58 73.66 -30.96
CA PHE A 10 36.61 72.69 -30.64
C PHE A 10 37.93 73.28 -30.15
N VAL A 11 38.42 72.78 -29.01
CA VAL A 11 39.84 72.39 -28.87
C VAL A 11 39.86 71.01 -28.23
N ALA A 12 40.15 70.02 -29.05
CA ALA A 12 40.55 68.69 -28.60
C ALA A 12 42.03 68.73 -28.21
N ALA A 13 42.34 68.28 -27.00
CA ALA A 13 43.62 67.64 -26.69
C ALA A 13 43.51 66.83 -25.39
N THR A 14 43.18 65.55 -25.57
CA THR A 14 43.74 64.38 -24.86
C THR A 14 43.72 64.37 -23.32
N LYS A 15 42.67 63.75 -22.75
CA LYS A 15 42.74 63.09 -21.44
C LYS A 15 43.10 61.61 -21.65
N PRO A 16 44.05 61.03 -20.90
CA PRO A 16 44.33 59.60 -20.99
C PRO A 16 43.17 58.80 -20.36
N GLU A 17 42.65 57.82 -21.10
CA GLU A 17 41.67 56.86 -20.60
C GLU A 17 42.28 56.01 -19.46
N PRO A 18 41.53 55.75 -18.37
CA PRO A 18 41.98 54.80 -17.35
C PRO A 18 41.94 53.38 -17.93
N LYS A 19 43.06 52.66 -17.79
CA LYS A 19 43.19 51.23 -18.08
C LYS A 19 41.99 50.46 -17.49
N ALA A 20 41.20 49.83 -18.35
CA ALA A 20 40.23 48.84 -17.93
C ALA A 20 40.96 47.74 -17.15
N ALA A 21 40.49 47.46 -15.93
CA ALA A 21 40.85 46.24 -15.23
C ALA A 21 40.48 45.04 -16.12
N PRO A 22 41.30 43.97 -16.17
CA PRO A 22 40.95 42.79 -16.96
C PRO A 22 39.60 42.28 -16.44
N ALA A 23 38.61 42.25 -17.34
CA ALA A 23 37.33 41.65 -17.08
C ALA A 23 37.59 40.18 -16.69
N ILE A 24 37.30 39.85 -15.45
CA ILE A 24 37.26 38.46 -15.00
C ILE A 24 36.11 37.84 -15.79
N GLU A 25 36.44 36.99 -16.77
CA GLU A 25 35.45 36.16 -17.45
C GLU A 25 34.65 35.43 -16.36
N PRO A 26 33.30 35.44 -16.41
CA PRO A 26 32.53 34.63 -15.49
C PRO A 26 32.97 33.19 -15.73
N VAL A 27 33.58 32.59 -14.70
CA VAL A 27 33.79 31.14 -14.66
C VAL A 27 32.45 30.54 -15.00
N HIS A 28 32.35 29.95 -16.19
CA HIS A 28 31.13 29.25 -16.58
C HIS A 28 30.87 28.25 -15.45
N GLU A 29 29.81 28.49 -14.67
CA GLU A 29 29.25 27.47 -13.78
C GLU A 29 29.02 26.27 -14.69
N VAL A 30 29.91 25.30 -14.59
CA VAL A 30 29.78 24.03 -15.28
C VAL A 30 28.51 23.46 -14.67
N LYS A 31 27.38 23.61 -15.39
CA LYS A 31 26.14 22.90 -15.07
C LYS A 31 26.59 21.47 -14.77
N PRO A 32 26.27 20.92 -13.59
CA PRO A 32 26.69 19.57 -13.28
C PRO A 32 26.18 18.71 -14.43
N VAL A 33 27.13 18.09 -15.15
CA VAL A 33 26.81 17.15 -16.22
C VAL A 33 25.92 16.13 -15.54
N ALA A 34 24.66 16.03 -15.98
CA ALA A 34 23.72 15.08 -15.42
C ALA A 34 24.43 13.72 -15.42
N LYS A 35 24.76 13.21 -14.23
CA LYS A 35 25.48 11.94 -14.12
C LYS A 35 24.58 10.90 -14.78
N LEU A 36 25.12 10.22 -15.79
CA LEU A 36 24.42 9.10 -16.43
C LEU A 36 24.02 8.10 -15.34
N PRO A 37 22.79 7.55 -15.38
CA PRO A 37 22.32 6.66 -14.33
C PRO A 37 23.23 5.43 -14.26
N SER A 38 23.63 5.05 -13.05
CA SER A 38 24.48 3.87 -12.85
C SER A 38 23.71 2.60 -13.22
N ALA A 39 24.41 1.51 -13.56
CA ALA A 39 23.76 0.23 -13.87
C ALA A 39 22.84 -0.23 -12.73
N ASN A 40 23.21 0.06 -11.47
CA ASN A 40 22.41 -0.24 -10.29
C ASN A 40 21.13 0.61 -10.22
N GLN A 41 21.17 1.89 -10.62
CA GLN A 41 19.98 2.74 -10.72
C GLN A 41 19.01 2.24 -11.80
N VAL A 42 19.52 1.87 -12.97
CA VAL A 42 18.69 1.34 -14.06
C VAL A 42 18.03 0.01 -13.68
N GLU A 43 18.77 -0.90 -13.04
CA GLU A 43 18.22 -2.17 -12.54
C GLU A 43 17.15 -1.95 -11.46
N LEU A 44 17.41 -1.03 -10.51
CA LEU A 44 16.49 -0.70 -9.43
C LEU A 44 15.17 -0.12 -9.96
N GLU A 45 15.25 0.84 -10.88
CA GLU A 45 14.06 1.43 -11.52
C GLU A 45 13.27 0.39 -12.31
N GLY A 46 13.95 -0.48 -13.05
CA GLY A 46 13.32 -1.58 -13.79
C GLY A 46 12.57 -2.55 -12.87
N LEU A 47 13.19 -2.98 -11.77
CA LEU A 47 12.56 -3.88 -10.80
C LEU A 47 11.36 -3.23 -10.09
N LYS A 48 11.48 -1.96 -9.69
CA LYS A 48 10.37 -1.22 -9.07
C LYS A 48 9.20 -1.00 -10.04
N ALA A 49 9.49 -0.67 -11.28
CA ALA A 49 8.46 -0.48 -12.30
C ALA A 49 7.71 -1.79 -12.63
N GLY A 50 8.38 -2.94 -12.51
CA GLY A 50 7.78 -4.27 -12.73
C GLY A 50 6.94 -4.80 -11.57
N LEU A 51 6.93 -4.15 -10.40
CA LEU A 51 6.17 -4.60 -9.24
C LEU A 51 4.70 -4.17 -9.31
N VAL A 52 3.84 -5.08 -9.75
CA VAL A 52 2.38 -4.95 -9.61
C VAL A 52 1.99 -4.95 -8.12
N PRO A 53 0.97 -4.25 -7.63
CA PRO A 53 0.52 -4.39 -6.24
C PRO A 53 0.04 -5.83 -5.91
N VAL A 54 0.36 -6.33 -4.71
CA VAL A 54 -0.06 -7.69 -4.27
C VAL A 54 -1.58 -7.82 -4.30
N ALA A 55 -2.30 -6.78 -3.86
CA ALA A 55 -3.76 -6.75 -3.87
C ALA A 55 -4.36 -6.93 -5.28
N GLU A 56 -3.72 -6.38 -6.32
CA GLU A 56 -4.17 -6.54 -7.70
C GLU A 56 -3.96 -7.96 -8.20
N LEU A 57 -2.83 -8.59 -7.87
CA LEU A 57 -2.58 -9.99 -8.21
C LEU A 57 -3.54 -10.93 -7.49
N VAL A 58 -3.81 -10.69 -6.21
CA VAL A 58 -4.78 -11.47 -5.43
C VAL A 58 -6.19 -11.31 -6.00
N ALA A 59 -6.59 -10.09 -6.37
CA ALA A 59 -7.90 -9.84 -6.95
C ALA A 59 -8.07 -10.45 -8.35
N ALA A 60 -6.98 -10.58 -9.12
CA ALA A 60 -6.97 -11.20 -10.43
C ALA A 60 -6.91 -12.73 -10.38
N ASP A 61 -6.66 -13.34 -9.21
CA ASP A 61 -6.56 -14.79 -9.09
C ASP A 61 -7.91 -15.49 -9.35
N PRO A 62 -7.95 -16.52 -10.21
CA PRO A 62 -9.19 -17.22 -10.56
C PRO A 62 -9.97 -17.76 -9.35
N LYS A 63 -9.28 -18.26 -8.31
CA LYS A 63 -9.94 -18.84 -7.13
C LYS A 63 -10.56 -17.76 -6.25
N VAL A 64 -9.91 -16.60 -6.15
CA VAL A 64 -10.47 -15.44 -5.44
C VAL A 64 -11.68 -14.89 -6.20
N ILE A 65 -11.62 -14.82 -7.54
CA ILE A 65 -12.74 -14.41 -8.37
C ILE A 65 -13.92 -15.37 -8.23
N GLU A 66 -13.67 -16.68 -8.24
CA GLU A 66 -14.69 -17.71 -8.04
C GLU A 66 -15.34 -17.59 -6.65
N ALA A 67 -14.55 -17.50 -5.58
CA ALA A 67 -15.06 -17.33 -4.22
C ALA A 67 -15.89 -16.04 -4.06
N LYS A 68 -15.48 -14.93 -4.71
CA LYS A 68 -16.27 -13.68 -4.75
C LYS A 68 -17.61 -13.88 -5.45
N LYS A 69 -17.64 -14.63 -6.56
CA LYS A 69 -18.90 -14.95 -7.26
C LYS A 69 -19.82 -15.79 -6.39
N ASP A 70 -19.29 -16.79 -5.70
CA ASP A 70 -20.06 -17.65 -4.81
C ASP A 70 -20.69 -16.86 -3.66
N LEU A 71 -19.92 -15.97 -3.03
CA LEU A 71 -20.45 -15.06 -2.01
C LEU A 71 -21.54 -14.15 -2.59
N ALA A 72 -21.33 -13.55 -3.76
CA ALA A 72 -22.30 -12.69 -4.40
C ALA A 72 -23.61 -13.43 -4.77
N MET A 73 -23.51 -14.69 -5.22
CA MET A 73 -24.67 -15.53 -5.49
C MET A 73 -25.48 -15.81 -4.23
N GLU A 74 -24.82 -16.08 -3.09
CA GLU A 74 -25.52 -16.34 -1.83
C GLU A 74 -26.24 -15.08 -1.32
N LEU A 75 -25.59 -13.91 -1.40
CA LEU A 75 -26.21 -12.63 -1.08
C LEU A 75 -27.42 -12.33 -1.97
N ALA A 76 -27.31 -12.62 -3.28
CA ALA A 76 -28.43 -12.47 -4.21
C ALA A 76 -29.57 -13.44 -3.90
N ARG A 77 -29.26 -14.67 -3.48
CA ARG A 77 -30.25 -15.67 -3.06
C ARG A 77 -31.01 -15.21 -1.82
N GLU A 78 -30.31 -14.67 -0.82
CA GLU A 78 -30.92 -14.10 0.37
C GLU A 78 -31.81 -12.90 0.04
N ALA A 79 -31.32 -11.96 -0.77
CA ALA A 79 -32.08 -10.80 -1.20
C ALA A 79 -33.38 -11.21 -1.92
N LYS A 80 -33.31 -12.19 -2.83
CA LYS A 80 -34.49 -12.74 -3.50
C LYS A 80 -35.46 -13.37 -2.50
N ALA A 81 -34.98 -14.12 -1.52
CA ALA A 81 -35.83 -14.72 -0.50
C ALA A 81 -36.55 -13.66 0.36
N LYS A 82 -35.90 -12.54 0.70
CA LYS A 82 -36.53 -11.40 1.39
C LYS A 82 -37.66 -10.80 0.56
N VAL A 83 -37.44 -10.61 -0.75
CA VAL A 83 -38.49 -10.11 -1.66
C VAL A 83 -39.67 -11.07 -1.71
N LEU A 84 -39.43 -12.38 -1.86
CA LEU A 84 -40.49 -13.38 -1.93
C LEU A 84 -41.33 -13.46 -0.64
N GLN A 85 -40.72 -13.27 0.53
CA GLN A 85 -41.46 -13.22 1.80
C GLN A 85 -42.46 -12.06 1.89
N VAL A 86 -42.21 -10.96 1.18
CA VAL A 86 -43.10 -9.79 1.16
C VAL A 86 -44.12 -9.90 0.04
N GLU A 87 -43.70 -10.36 -1.13
CA GLU A 87 -44.50 -10.32 -2.35
C GLU A 87 -45.52 -11.46 -2.40
N ILE A 88 -45.14 -12.68 -2.05
CA ILE A 88 -46.04 -13.84 -2.16
C ILE A 88 -47.28 -13.68 -1.26
N PRO A 89 -47.20 -13.23 0.01
CA PRO A 89 -48.40 -13.03 0.82
C PRO A 89 -49.38 -12.02 0.22
N LYS A 90 -48.90 -10.99 -0.47
CA LYS A 90 -49.76 -10.02 -1.17
C LYS A 90 -50.49 -10.69 -2.33
N GLN A 91 -49.75 -11.40 -3.18
CA GLN A 91 -50.32 -12.15 -4.30
C GLN A 91 -51.32 -13.22 -3.83
N VAL A 92 -51.03 -13.89 -2.71
CA VAL A 92 -51.96 -14.83 -2.08
C VAL A 92 -53.21 -14.13 -1.58
N ALA A 93 -53.09 -12.96 -0.95
CA ALA A 93 -54.24 -12.21 -0.46
C ALA A 93 -55.13 -11.71 -1.61
N GLU A 94 -54.52 -11.20 -2.69
CA GLU A 94 -55.22 -10.80 -3.92
C GLU A 94 -55.94 -11.99 -4.55
N TRP A 95 -55.23 -13.11 -4.74
CA TRP A 95 -55.82 -14.32 -5.30
C TRP A 95 -56.98 -14.85 -4.43
N ARG A 96 -56.83 -14.83 -3.10
CA ARG A 96 -57.88 -15.22 -2.15
C ARG A 96 -59.09 -14.29 -2.22
N ALA A 97 -58.90 -13.00 -2.48
CA ALA A 97 -60.00 -12.05 -2.67
C ALA A 97 -60.76 -12.31 -3.98
N GLU A 98 -60.07 -12.71 -5.05
CA GLU A 98 -60.67 -13.07 -6.33
C GLU A 98 -61.37 -14.44 -6.29
N HIS A 99 -60.86 -15.39 -5.51
CA HIS A 99 -61.31 -16.80 -5.51
C HIS A 99 -61.71 -17.30 -4.11
N PRO A 100 -62.64 -16.64 -3.39
CA PRO A 100 -62.90 -16.90 -1.97
C PRO A 100 -63.40 -18.32 -1.69
N TRP A 101 -64.23 -18.89 -2.58
CA TRP A 101 -64.73 -20.26 -2.41
C TRP A 101 -63.64 -21.31 -2.62
N GLN A 102 -62.74 -21.12 -3.59
CA GLN A 102 -61.63 -22.03 -3.84
C GLN A 102 -60.62 -21.99 -2.69
N ALA A 103 -60.31 -20.80 -2.18
CA ALA A 103 -59.49 -20.61 -0.99
C ALA A 103 -60.10 -21.34 0.23
N ALA A 104 -61.41 -21.21 0.45
CA ALA A 104 -62.08 -21.90 1.55
C ALA A 104 -62.04 -23.43 1.43
N LEU A 105 -62.12 -23.99 0.21
CA LEU A 105 -61.96 -25.44 0.00
C LEU A 105 -60.51 -25.90 0.19
N HIS A 106 -59.54 -25.08 -0.20
CA HIS A 106 -58.12 -25.32 0.05
C HIS A 106 -57.84 -25.38 1.54
N ASP A 107 -58.25 -24.35 2.28
CA ASP A 107 -57.98 -24.21 3.71
C ASP A 107 -58.66 -25.32 4.54
N LYS A 108 -59.79 -25.86 4.07
CA LYS A 108 -60.47 -27.03 4.67
C LYS A 108 -59.86 -28.38 4.27
N GLY A 109 -58.86 -28.40 3.39
CA GLY A 109 -58.25 -29.62 2.87
C GLY A 109 -59.16 -30.45 1.96
N VAL A 110 -60.30 -29.90 1.53
CA VAL A 110 -61.29 -30.61 0.69
C VAL A 110 -60.82 -30.67 -0.76
N LYS A 111 -60.26 -29.57 -1.27
CA LYS A 111 -59.68 -29.49 -2.62
C LYS A 111 -58.52 -28.51 -2.63
N LYS A 112 -57.33 -29.00 -2.96
CA LYS A 112 -56.11 -28.20 -3.11
C LYS A 112 -56.16 -27.38 -4.40
N SER A 113 -55.63 -26.16 -4.33
CA SER A 113 -55.43 -25.19 -5.40
C SER A 113 -53.93 -25.14 -5.67
N SER A 114 -53.57 -25.28 -6.94
CA SER A 114 -52.17 -25.30 -7.34
C SER A 114 -51.46 -23.95 -7.12
N GLU A 115 -52.22 -22.87 -7.18
CA GLU A 115 -51.75 -21.50 -6.94
C GLU A 115 -51.36 -21.31 -5.48
N LEU A 116 -52.25 -21.70 -4.55
CA LEU A 116 -51.97 -21.61 -3.12
C LEU A 116 -50.86 -22.57 -2.68
N GLU A 117 -50.82 -23.81 -3.19
CA GLU A 117 -49.73 -24.74 -2.87
C GLU A 117 -48.37 -24.23 -3.34
N ARG A 118 -48.27 -23.68 -4.56
CA ARG A 118 -47.00 -23.10 -5.05
C ARG A 118 -46.58 -21.92 -4.19
N ALA A 119 -47.52 -21.07 -3.78
CA ALA A 119 -47.24 -19.93 -2.93
C ALA A 119 -46.75 -20.36 -1.53
N GLU A 120 -47.40 -21.35 -0.91
CA GLU A 120 -46.99 -21.92 0.37
C GLU A 120 -45.59 -22.55 0.30
N GLN A 121 -45.32 -23.33 -0.74
CA GLN A 121 -44.01 -23.92 -0.99
C GLN A 121 -42.93 -22.84 -1.18
N ALA A 122 -43.24 -21.79 -1.95
CA ALA A 122 -42.30 -20.71 -2.20
C ALA A 122 -42.01 -19.88 -0.93
N ILE A 123 -43.01 -19.62 -0.08
CA ILE A 123 -42.82 -18.98 1.23
C ILE A 123 -41.97 -19.87 2.15
N ALA A 124 -42.29 -21.15 2.25
CA ALA A 124 -41.53 -22.10 3.07
C ALA A 124 -40.07 -22.19 2.63
N GLN A 125 -39.82 -22.24 1.31
CA GLN A 125 -38.47 -22.25 0.76
C GLN A 125 -37.73 -20.93 1.03
N ALA A 126 -38.40 -19.79 0.92
CA ALA A 126 -37.82 -18.49 1.23
C ALA A 126 -37.45 -18.39 2.72
N GLN A 127 -38.33 -18.83 3.62
CA GLN A 127 -38.06 -18.91 5.06
C GLN A 127 -36.86 -19.81 5.39
N LEU A 128 -36.80 -21.00 4.79
CA LEU A 128 -35.66 -21.90 4.97
C LEU A 128 -34.35 -21.27 4.47
N THR A 129 -34.42 -20.57 3.34
CA THR A 129 -33.26 -19.87 2.77
C THR A 129 -32.77 -18.78 3.73
N LEU A 130 -33.66 -17.93 4.25
CA LEU A 130 -33.26 -16.88 5.20
C LEU A 130 -32.73 -17.44 6.52
N ARG A 131 -33.32 -18.54 7.02
CA ARG A 131 -32.83 -19.21 8.23
C ARG A 131 -31.39 -19.69 8.07
N ASN A 132 -31.04 -20.17 6.88
CA ASN A 132 -29.72 -20.72 6.58
C ASN A 132 -28.73 -19.67 6.02
N ALA A 133 -29.21 -18.49 5.62
CA ALA A 133 -28.43 -17.48 4.91
C ALA A 133 -27.21 -17.02 5.71
N SER A 134 -27.35 -16.75 7.00
CA SER A 134 -26.23 -16.29 7.84
C SER A 134 -25.09 -17.32 7.91
N GLY A 135 -25.42 -18.61 8.03
CA GLY A 135 -24.44 -19.69 8.03
C GLY A 135 -23.78 -19.85 6.67
N ALA A 136 -24.56 -19.83 5.59
CA ALA A 136 -24.05 -19.95 4.23
C ALA A 136 -23.15 -18.76 3.85
N GLN A 137 -23.59 -17.54 4.12
CA GLN A 137 -22.82 -16.32 3.89
C GLN A 137 -21.49 -16.36 4.63
N ARG A 138 -21.50 -16.68 5.94
CA ARG A 138 -20.28 -16.78 6.73
C ARG A 138 -19.30 -17.80 6.15
N MET A 139 -19.79 -18.97 5.73
CA MET A 139 -18.92 -19.97 5.09
C MET A 139 -18.29 -19.43 3.80
N ARG A 140 -19.05 -18.70 2.97
CA ARG A 140 -18.52 -18.09 1.74
C ARG A 140 -17.53 -16.97 1.99
N GLU A 141 -17.74 -16.17 3.03
CA GLU A 141 -16.78 -15.15 3.49
C GLU A 141 -15.48 -15.80 3.98
N GLU A 142 -15.58 -16.91 4.72
CA GLU A 142 -14.42 -17.68 5.17
C GLU A 142 -13.67 -18.30 3.98
N ASP A 143 -14.38 -18.87 3.00
CA ASP A 143 -13.79 -19.42 1.76
C ASP A 143 -13.02 -18.33 0.99
N LEU A 144 -13.63 -17.15 0.84
CA LEU A 144 -13.00 -16.00 0.21
C LEU A 144 -11.73 -15.57 0.96
N SER A 145 -11.82 -15.41 2.29
CA SER A 145 -10.67 -15.01 3.10
C SER A 145 -9.54 -16.03 3.02
N ARG A 146 -9.85 -17.34 3.01
CA ARG A 146 -8.85 -18.40 2.84
C ARG A 146 -8.19 -18.34 1.47
N ALA A 147 -8.95 -18.09 0.41
CA ALA A 147 -8.42 -17.94 -0.94
C ALA A 147 -7.49 -16.73 -1.04
N GLU A 148 -7.93 -15.56 -0.55
CA GLU A 148 -7.14 -14.32 -0.57
C GLU A 148 -5.83 -14.46 0.21
N ARG A 149 -5.88 -15.04 1.42
CA ARG A 149 -4.68 -15.30 2.23
C ARG A 149 -3.72 -16.23 1.52
N ARG A 150 -4.21 -17.35 0.99
CA ARG A 150 -3.37 -18.35 0.30
C ARG A 150 -2.63 -17.75 -0.90
N VAL A 151 -3.34 -16.98 -1.73
CA VAL A 151 -2.74 -16.33 -2.89
C VAL A 151 -1.77 -15.25 -2.43
N SER A 152 -2.13 -14.45 -1.44
CA SER A 152 -1.24 -13.43 -0.88
C SER A 152 0.07 -14.04 -0.36
N ASP A 153 0.00 -15.15 0.38
CA ASP A 153 1.16 -15.85 0.91
C ASP A 153 2.07 -16.36 -0.21
N MET A 154 1.50 -16.95 -1.26
CA MET A 154 2.27 -17.39 -2.43
C MET A 154 2.95 -16.20 -3.12
N VAL A 155 2.21 -15.11 -3.37
CA VAL A 155 2.75 -13.91 -4.00
C VAL A 155 3.88 -13.30 -3.17
N TYR A 156 3.76 -13.27 -1.84
CA TYR A 156 4.84 -12.80 -0.97
C TYR A 156 6.08 -13.69 -1.04
N GLN A 157 5.90 -15.01 -1.07
CA GLN A 157 7.02 -15.95 -1.19
C GLN A 157 7.76 -15.78 -2.52
N GLU A 158 7.04 -15.61 -3.63
CA GLU A 158 7.61 -15.37 -4.95
C GLU A 158 8.32 -14.01 -5.05
N ARG A 159 7.82 -12.99 -4.35
CA ARG A 159 8.38 -11.63 -4.36
C ARG A 159 9.53 -11.41 -3.41
N ARG A 160 9.71 -12.27 -2.41
CA ARG A 160 10.79 -12.17 -1.43
C ARG A 160 12.19 -12.00 -2.06
N PRO A 161 12.60 -12.77 -3.08
CA PRO A 161 13.92 -12.54 -3.71
C PRO A 161 14.01 -11.19 -4.43
N VAL A 162 12.95 -10.75 -5.11
CA VAL A 162 12.93 -9.47 -5.84
C VAL A 162 13.01 -8.28 -4.89
N THR A 163 12.21 -8.31 -3.82
CA THR A 163 12.23 -7.28 -2.77
C THR A 163 13.60 -7.21 -2.07
N SER A 164 14.19 -8.36 -1.75
CA SER A 164 15.56 -8.42 -1.19
C SER A 164 16.61 -7.83 -2.15
N ARG A 165 16.47 -8.06 -3.46
CA ARG A 165 17.37 -7.48 -4.48
C ARG A 165 17.19 -5.97 -4.60
N ILE A 166 15.95 -5.48 -4.55
CA ILE A 166 15.64 -4.05 -4.53
C ILE A 166 16.30 -3.38 -3.31
N GLU A 167 16.14 -3.94 -2.11
CA GLU A 167 16.76 -3.41 -0.89
C GLU A 167 18.30 -3.33 -1.01
N ALA A 168 18.93 -4.38 -1.55
CA ALA A 168 20.37 -4.40 -1.79
C ALA A 168 20.83 -3.33 -2.80
N LEU A 169 20.07 -3.15 -3.89
CA LEU A 169 20.34 -2.13 -4.91
C LEU A 169 20.12 -0.71 -4.37
N GLU A 170 19.09 -0.49 -3.56
CA GLU A 170 18.86 0.80 -2.91
C GLU A 170 20.04 1.20 -2.01
N ALA A 171 20.57 0.24 -1.24
CA ALA A 171 21.76 0.47 -0.42
C ALA A 171 22.99 0.79 -1.28
N ALA A 172 23.21 0.06 -2.39
CA ALA A 172 24.32 0.29 -3.31
C ALA A 172 24.22 1.67 -3.99
N VAL A 173 23.05 2.04 -4.50
CA VAL A 173 22.80 3.36 -5.11
C VAL A 173 23.00 4.47 -4.08
N ARG A 174 22.56 4.27 -2.83
CA ARG A 174 22.78 5.25 -1.76
C ARG A 174 24.27 5.46 -1.45
N LEU A 175 25.08 4.41 -1.53
CA LEU A 175 26.53 4.50 -1.37
C LEU A 175 27.20 5.20 -2.56
N GLU A 176 26.77 4.93 -3.80
CA GLU A 176 27.27 5.63 -5.00
C GLU A 176 26.95 7.13 -5.02
N MET A 177 25.85 7.52 -4.38
CA MET A 177 25.42 8.91 -4.26
C MET A 177 25.97 9.60 -3.00
N ALA A 178 26.67 8.87 -2.12
CA ALA A 178 27.29 9.46 -0.95
C ALA A 178 28.44 10.40 -1.39
N PRO A 179 28.58 11.58 -0.77
CA PRO A 179 29.73 12.44 -1.04
C PRO A 179 31.01 11.71 -0.64
N GLU A 180 32.04 11.76 -1.49
CA GLU A 180 33.36 11.21 -1.13
C GLU A 180 33.81 11.81 0.21
N PRO A 181 34.35 11.01 1.14
CA PRO A 181 34.93 11.56 2.34
C PRO A 181 36.06 12.50 1.92
N LEU A 182 35.90 13.79 2.22
CA LEU A 182 37.00 14.75 2.16
C LEU A 182 38.15 14.12 2.93
N GLU A 183 39.24 13.79 2.23
CA GLU A 183 40.45 13.24 2.82
C GLU A 183 40.81 14.11 4.02
N GLN A 184 40.67 13.56 5.23
CA GLN A 184 41.12 14.23 6.44
C GLN A 184 42.63 14.42 6.30
N GLU A 185 42.99 15.68 6.08
CA GLU A 185 44.34 16.22 6.12
C GLU A 185 45.05 15.60 7.34
N LYS A 186 46.03 14.73 7.07
CA LYS A 186 46.92 14.16 8.10
C LYS A 186 47.63 15.31 8.80
N ALA A 187 47.12 15.72 9.95
CA ALA A 187 47.87 16.58 10.86
C ALA A 187 49.15 15.83 11.32
N PRO A 188 50.33 16.47 11.29
CA PRO A 188 51.56 15.82 11.70
C PRO A 188 51.54 15.55 13.21
N ILE A 189 51.92 14.32 13.59
CA ILE A 189 52.14 13.90 14.97
C ILE A 189 53.32 14.72 15.51
N VAL A 190 53.02 15.79 16.27
CA VAL A 190 54.01 16.49 17.09
C VAL A 190 54.16 15.69 18.39
N GLY A 191 55.36 15.16 18.59
CA GLY A 191 55.70 14.27 19.68
C GLY A 191 55.43 14.84 21.07
N SER A 192 54.95 13.99 21.97
CA SER A 192 55.05 14.21 23.41
C SER A 192 56.09 13.23 23.99
N PRO A 193 57.09 13.70 24.75
CA PRO A 193 58.14 12.87 25.29
C PRO A 193 57.59 12.04 26.46
N GLY A 194 58.19 10.86 26.60
CA GLY A 194 57.63 9.76 27.38
C GLY A 194 57.43 10.01 28.87
N ARG A 195 56.47 9.27 29.41
CA ARG A 195 56.57 8.70 30.73
C ARG A 195 56.28 7.21 30.63
N ARG A 196 57.36 6.41 30.76
CA ARG A 196 57.26 5.01 31.18
C ARG A 196 56.62 5.00 32.57
N TRP A 197 55.79 4.00 32.86
CA TRP A 197 55.69 3.29 34.13
C TRP A 197 54.66 2.16 33.95
N SER A 198 55.13 0.93 34.15
CA SER A 198 54.35 -0.27 34.50
C SER A 198 55.17 -0.95 35.61
N PRO A 199 54.65 -1.92 36.38
CA PRO A 199 53.27 -2.30 36.73
C PRO A 199 53.11 -2.50 38.26
N LEU A 200 52.01 -3.13 38.71
CA LEU A 200 51.77 -3.86 39.97
C LEU A 200 50.90 -3.21 41.08
N GLY A 201 49.97 -4.04 41.55
CA GLY A 201 49.14 -3.90 42.75
C GLY A 201 47.69 -3.56 42.39
N GLY A 202 46.70 -4.44 42.46
CA GLY A 202 46.52 -5.67 43.22
C GLY A 202 45.12 -5.62 43.85
N LEU A 203 44.41 -6.74 43.80
CA LEU A 203 43.27 -7.12 44.64
C LEU A 203 41.98 -6.26 44.57
N ASP A 204 40.84 -6.86 44.17
CA ASP A 204 39.99 -7.59 45.11
C ASP A 204 38.82 -8.29 44.39
N ASP A 205 38.66 -9.58 44.71
CA ASP A 205 37.45 -10.37 44.54
C ASP A 205 36.38 -9.88 45.54
N ALA A 206 35.12 -9.73 45.11
CA ALA A 206 33.96 -9.90 45.99
C ALA A 206 32.64 -9.95 45.20
N ASP A 207 32.08 -11.17 45.13
CA ASP A 207 30.73 -11.50 45.59
C ASP A 207 29.51 -10.65 45.20
N ARG A 208 28.72 -11.21 44.27
CA ARG A 208 27.26 -11.52 44.35
C ARG A 208 26.79 -11.79 42.92
N GLY A 209 26.48 -13.02 42.51
CA GLY A 209 25.41 -13.85 43.03
C GLY A 209 24.27 -13.87 42.00
N PRO A 210 23.88 -15.03 41.43
CA PRO A 210 22.87 -15.17 40.38
C PRO A 210 21.46 -15.35 40.98
N GLU A 211 20.43 -15.25 40.13
CA GLU A 211 18.99 -15.61 40.29
C GLU A 211 18.10 -14.42 39.90
N ALA A 212 16.91 -14.55 39.33
CA ALA A 212 16.16 -15.59 38.62
C ALA A 212 14.91 -14.86 38.06
N SER A 213 14.26 -15.49 37.08
CA SER A 213 12.82 -15.43 36.70
C SER A 213 11.93 -14.25 37.13
N ASP A 214 11.14 -13.73 36.17
CA ASP A 214 9.66 -13.84 36.15
C ASP A 214 9.17 -13.15 34.86
N ASP A 215 8.66 -13.88 33.87
CA ASP A 215 7.26 -14.31 33.73
C ASP A 215 6.31 -13.11 33.46
N TYR A 216 6.01 -12.87 32.19
CA TYR A 216 4.85 -12.09 31.77
C TYR A 216 4.22 -12.75 30.54
N GLY A 217 3.30 -13.67 30.82
CA GLY A 217 2.20 -13.99 29.91
C GLY A 217 1.26 -12.80 29.81
N MET A 218 0.79 -12.52 28.59
CA MET A 218 -0.36 -11.67 28.33
C MET A 218 -1.22 -12.37 27.29
N ASP A 219 -2.20 -13.14 27.79
CA ASP A 219 -3.44 -13.41 27.09
C ASP A 219 -4.42 -12.29 27.45
N PHE A 220 -5.02 -11.64 26.45
CA PHE A 220 -6.43 -11.25 26.34
C PHE A 220 -6.74 -10.73 24.93
#